data_AF-A0A966TT91-F1
#
_entry.id   AF-A0A966TT91-F1
#
_cell.length_a   1.000
_cell.length_b   1.000
_cell.length_c   1.000
_cell.angle_alpha   90.00
_cell.angle_beta   90.00
_cell.angle_gamma   90.00
#
_symmetry.space_group_name_H-M   'P 1'
#
loop_
_entity.id
_entity.type
_entity.pdbx_description
1 polymer ?
#
loop_
_entity_poly.entity_id
_entity_poly.type
_entity_poly.pdbx_seq_one_letter_code
_entity_poly.pdbx_strand_id
1 'polypeptide(L)'
;MTEPHHQPTATDYRSTLNLPDTPFPMRGDLPKREPAWAKNWAEQGLYKQLRIARHGQPLFVLHDGPPYANGKLHIGHALNKVL
;
A
#
# COMPACT_ATOMS: atom_id res chain seq x y z
N MET A 1 6.30 -63.55 -5.11
CA MET A 1 5.33 -63.00 -4.12
C MET A 1 6.01 -61.81 -3.47
N THR A 2 5.76 -60.62 -4.00
CA THR A 2 6.27 -59.35 -3.48
C THR A 2 5.06 -58.59 -2.98
N GLU A 3 4.87 -58.59 -1.66
CA GLU A 3 3.83 -57.80 -0.99
C GLU A 3 4.15 -56.30 -1.10
N PRO A 4 3.18 -55.43 -1.43
CA PRO A 4 3.40 -53.99 -1.41
C PRO A 4 3.35 -53.47 0.03
N HIS A 5 4.42 -52.83 0.50
CA HIS A 5 4.44 -52.12 1.77
C HIS A 5 3.56 -50.87 1.69
N HIS A 6 2.41 -50.89 2.38
CA HIS A 6 1.60 -49.70 2.62
C HIS A 6 2.19 -48.92 3.82
N GLN A 7 2.88 -47.80 3.56
CA GLN A 7 3.29 -46.88 4.63
C GLN A 7 2.04 -46.14 5.14
N PRO A 8 1.78 -46.12 6.46
CA PRO A 8 0.68 -45.33 7.01
C PRO A 8 1.00 -43.84 6.79
N THR A 9 0.09 -43.14 6.11
CA THR A 9 0.17 -41.70 5.91
C THR A 9 0.21 -41.00 7.27
N ALA A 10 1.32 -40.33 7.58
CA ALA A 10 1.44 -39.52 8.78
C ALA A 10 0.28 -38.52 8.87
N THR A 11 -0.40 -38.46 10.02
CA THR A 11 -1.49 -37.52 10.28
C THR A 11 -1.04 -36.09 10.02
N ASP A 12 -1.70 -35.37 9.11
CA ASP A 12 -1.41 -33.97 8.81
C ASP A 12 -1.97 -33.06 9.92
N TYR A 13 -1.11 -32.66 10.86
CA TYR A 13 -1.47 -31.74 11.95
C TYR A 13 -1.57 -30.27 11.50
N ARG A 14 -1.31 -29.95 10.22
CA ARG A 14 -1.37 -28.57 9.72
C ARG A 14 -2.76 -27.96 9.89
N SER A 15 -3.82 -28.75 9.78
CA SER A 15 -5.21 -28.31 9.93
C SER A 15 -5.62 -27.99 11.37
N THR A 16 -4.82 -28.38 12.38
CA THR A 16 -5.09 -28.10 13.79
C THR A 16 -4.40 -26.82 14.28
N LEU A 17 -3.66 -26.14 13.42
CA LEU A 17 -2.91 -24.92 13.74
C LEU A 17 -3.67 -23.67 13.25
N ASN A 18 -3.79 -22.67 14.11
CA ASN A 18 -4.32 -21.35 13.74
C ASN A 18 -3.23 -20.53 13.02
N LEU A 19 -2.99 -20.86 11.75
CA LEU A 19 -2.04 -20.13 10.91
C LEU A 19 -2.67 -18.82 10.41
N PRO A 20 -1.91 -17.72 10.37
CA PRO A 20 -2.37 -16.49 9.73
C PRO A 20 -2.63 -16.73 8.24
N ASP A 21 -3.83 -16.37 7.80
CA ASP A 21 -4.23 -16.35 6.39
C ASP A 21 -4.64 -14.93 6.02
N THR A 22 -4.04 -14.40 4.95
CA THR A 22 -4.32 -13.04 4.48
C THR A 22 -4.20 -12.96 2.96
N PRO A 23 -5.14 -12.26 2.29
CA PRO A 23 -5.00 -11.95 0.87
C PRO A 23 -3.93 -10.87 0.62
N PHE A 24 -3.34 -10.28 1.67
CA PHE A 24 -2.32 -9.25 1.53
C PHE A 24 -1.01 -9.84 0.97
N PRO A 25 -0.57 -9.41 -0.22
CA PRO A 25 0.64 -9.96 -0.82
C PRO A 25 1.87 -9.54 -0.02
N MET A 26 2.78 -10.48 0.23
CA MET A 26 4.06 -10.17 0.86
C MET A 26 4.93 -9.20 0.03
N ARG A 27 4.79 -9.22 -1.30
CA ARG A 27 5.49 -8.29 -2.20
C ARG A 27 4.61 -7.09 -2.52
N GLY A 28 5.19 -5.90 -2.45
CA GLY A 28 4.46 -4.65 -2.66
C GLY A 28 3.99 -4.43 -4.11
N ASP A 29 4.80 -4.72 -5.12
CA ASP A 29 4.57 -4.38 -6.54
C ASP A 29 4.21 -2.88 -6.74
N LEU A 30 4.89 -2.01 -5.98
CA LEU A 30 4.59 -0.57 -5.86
C LEU A 30 4.59 0.18 -7.19
N PRO A 31 5.54 -0.02 -8.13
CA PRO A 31 5.54 0.71 -9.40
C PRO A 31 4.25 0.54 -10.23
N LYS A 32 3.50 -0.54 -10.02
CA LYS A 32 2.18 -0.76 -10.65
C LYS A 32 1.02 -0.26 -9.81
N ARG A 33 1.10 -0.42 -8.47
CA ARG A 33 -0.01 -0.10 -7.56
C ARG A 33 -0.13 1.38 -7.26
N GLU A 34 0.99 2.09 -7.09
CA GLU A 34 1.01 3.51 -6.74
C GLU A 34 0.26 4.38 -7.78
N PRO A 35 0.47 4.21 -9.10
CA PRO A 35 -0.31 4.95 -10.09
C PRO A 35 -1.82 4.68 -10.01
N ALA A 36 -2.22 3.43 -9.72
CA ALA A 36 -3.62 3.05 -9.58
C ALA A 36 -4.26 3.68 -8.34
N TRP A 37 -3.54 3.75 -7.22
CA TRP A 37 -4.00 4.44 -6.01
C TRP A 37 -4.18 5.94 -6.23
N ALA A 38 -3.19 6.60 -6.83
CA ALA A 38 -3.28 8.03 -7.13
C ALA A 38 -4.48 8.36 -8.02
N LYS A 39 -4.73 7.53 -9.05
CA LYS A 39 -5.91 7.65 -9.92
C LYS A 39 -7.21 7.47 -9.12
N ASN A 40 -7.28 6.44 -8.27
CA ASN A 40 -8.47 6.17 -7.46
C ASN A 40 -8.79 7.33 -6.50
N TRP A 41 -7.78 7.91 -5.83
CA TRP A 41 -7.96 9.08 -4.96
C TRP A 41 -8.46 10.30 -5.72
N ALA A 42 -7.97 10.51 -6.94
CA ALA A 42 -8.42 11.60 -7.81
C ALA A 42 -9.88 11.41 -8.24
N GLU A 43 -10.26 10.21 -8.68
CA GLU A 43 -11.63 9.86 -9.10
C GLU A 43 -12.63 9.98 -7.93
N GLN A 44 -12.23 9.59 -6.73
CA GLN A 44 -13.04 9.75 -5.53
C GLN A 44 -13.10 11.20 -5.02
N GLY A 45 -12.23 12.09 -5.51
CA GLY A 45 -12.12 13.45 -5.01
C GLY A 45 -11.67 13.49 -3.54
N LEU A 46 -10.78 12.59 -3.13
CA LEU A 46 -10.36 12.38 -1.73
C LEU A 46 -9.95 13.70 -1.05
N TYR A 47 -9.19 14.55 -1.74
CA TYR A 47 -8.78 15.86 -1.21
C TYR A 47 -9.97 16.72 -0.80
N LYS A 48 -11.01 16.80 -1.64
CA LYS A 48 -12.24 17.55 -1.33
C LYS A 48 -12.95 16.98 -0.11
N GLN A 49 -13.03 15.65 -0.02
CA GLN A 49 -13.65 14.98 1.14
C GLN A 49 -12.89 15.31 2.44
N LEU A 50 -11.56 15.29 2.42
CA LEU A 50 -10.72 15.68 3.56
C LEU A 50 -10.96 17.15 3.97
N ARG A 51 -11.12 18.07 3.01
CA ARG A 51 -11.45 19.47 3.30
C ARG A 51 -12.81 19.64 3.98
N ILE A 52 -13.82 18.87 3.55
CA ILE A 52 -15.16 18.87 4.16
C ILE A 52 -15.09 18.30 5.59
N ALA A 53 -14.44 17.15 5.76
CA ALA A 53 -14.33 16.48 7.06
C ALA A 53 -13.61 17.32 8.13
N ARG A 54 -12.72 18.23 7.72
CA ARG A 54 -11.96 19.13 8.61
C ARG A 54 -12.62 20.50 8.80
N HIS A 55 -13.83 20.72 8.30
CA HIS A 55 -14.53 21.99 8.47
C HIS A 55 -14.70 22.35 9.95
N GLY A 56 -14.39 23.60 10.32
CA GLY A 56 -14.49 24.10 11.70
C GLY A 56 -13.35 23.69 12.64
N GLN A 57 -12.38 22.89 12.18
CA GLN A 57 -11.19 22.54 12.97
C GLN A 57 -10.14 23.66 12.89
N PRO A 58 -9.19 23.73 13.85
CA PRO A 58 -8.09 24.70 13.79
C PRO A 58 -7.37 24.66 12.44
N LEU A 59 -7.21 25.85 11.85
CA LEU A 59 -6.58 25.98 10.54
C LEU A 59 -5.06 25.78 10.67
N PHE A 60 -4.54 24.86 9.87
CA PHE A 60 -3.11 24.72 9.62
C PHE A 60 -2.83 25.09 8.16
N VAL A 61 -1.93 26.06 7.95
CA VAL A 61 -1.53 26.54 6.62
C VAL A 61 -0.06 26.21 6.40
N LEU A 62 0.21 25.32 5.44
CA LEU A 62 1.57 25.03 4.96
C LEU A 62 1.77 25.81 3.66
N HIS A 63 2.61 26.85 3.71
CA HIS A 63 2.98 27.63 2.52
C HIS A 63 4.03 26.87 1.72
N ASP A 64 3.66 26.44 0.52
CA ASP A 64 4.60 25.78 -0.39
C ASP A 64 5.32 26.80 -1.27
N GLY A 65 6.65 26.70 -1.34
CA GLY A 65 7.46 27.53 -2.22
C GLY A 65 7.35 27.06 -3.67
N PRO A 66 7.03 27.95 -4.64
CA PRO A 66 6.97 27.55 -6.04
C PRO A 66 8.36 27.08 -6.51
N PRO A 67 8.50 25.88 -7.08
CA PRO A 67 9.78 25.45 -7.64
C PRO A 67 10.12 26.30 -8.88
N TYR A 68 11.41 26.47 -9.15
CA TYR A 68 11.84 27.01 -10.44
C TYR A 68 11.37 26.09 -11.57
N ALA A 69 10.74 26.65 -12.60
CA ALA A 69 10.19 25.89 -13.73
C ALA A 69 11.26 25.44 -14.75
N ASN A 70 12.52 25.37 -14.34
CA ASN A 70 13.66 25.06 -15.21
C ASN A 70 14.24 23.68 -14.83
N GLY A 71 14.36 22.79 -15.81
CA GLY A 71 14.99 21.49 -15.63
C GLY A 71 14.07 20.39 -15.09
N LYS A 72 14.67 19.21 -14.85
CA LYS A 72 13.96 18.04 -14.31
C LYS A 72 14.00 18.05 -12.78
N LEU A 73 12.95 17.48 -12.16
CA LEU A 73 12.95 17.24 -10.73
C LEU A 73 14.07 16.26 -10.35
N HIS A 74 14.61 16.46 -9.16
CA HIS A 74 15.66 15.64 -8.55
C HIS A 74 15.27 15.26 -7.13
N ILE A 75 16.04 14.40 -6.47
CA ILE A 75 15.69 13.85 -5.15
C ILE A 75 15.40 14.92 -4.08
N GLY A 76 16.12 16.04 -4.10
CA GLY A 76 15.82 17.20 -3.22
C GLY A 76 14.41 17.79 -3.40
N HIS A 77 13.85 17.76 -4.62
CA HIS A 77 12.46 18.16 -4.83
C HIS A 77 11.49 17.16 -4.19
N ALA A 78 11.75 15.86 -4.34
CA ALA A 78 10.93 14.83 -3.69
C ALA A 78 10.98 14.97 -2.17
N LEU A 79 12.16 15.17 -1.59
CA LEU A 79 12.33 15.39 -0.15
C LEU A 79 11.50 16.59 0.34
N ASN A 80 11.57 17.73 -0.34
CA ASN A 80 10.83 18.93 0.07
C ASN A 80 9.30 18.77 -0.02
N LYS A 81 8.78 17.93 -0.92
CA LYS A 81 7.32 17.71 -1.06
C LYS A 81 6.77 16.59 -0.18
N VAL A 82 7.64 15.75 0.39
CA VAL A 82 7.27 14.66 1.29
C VAL A 82 7.29 15.09 2.76
N LEU A 83 8.17 16.03 3.13
CA LEU A 83 8.23 16.65 4.45
C LEU A 83 7.18 17.75 4.61
#